data_AF-A0A3M1ET02-F1
#
_entry.id   AF-A0A3M1ET02-F1
#
_cell.length_a   1.000
_cell.length_b   1.000
_cell.length_c   1.000
_cell.angle_alpha   90.00
_cell.angle_beta   90.00
_cell.angle_gamma   90.00
#
_symmetry.space_group_name_H-M   'P 1'
#
loop_
_entity.id
_entity.type
_entity.pdbx_description
1 polymer ?
#
loop_
_entity_poly.entity_id
_entity_poly.type
_entity_poly.pdbx_seq_one_letter_code
_entity_poly.pdbx_strand_id
1 'polypeptide(L)'
;PGAFKGYIPGWGSRDYFELVRNEAELREWILEGISKRFRDNPLARHFLDRQTIRMPAYRGHLSPEELDDLVAYITWTAGARRD
;
A
#
# COMPACT_ATOMS: atom_id res chain seq x y z
N PRO A 1 3.78 -19.10 -5.75
CA PRO A 1 5.04 -18.80 -5.03
C PRO A 1 5.55 -17.41 -5.42
N GLY A 2 5.56 -16.44 -4.50
CA GLY A 2 6.13 -15.11 -4.79
C GLY A 2 5.36 -13.88 -4.31
N ALA A 3 4.12 -13.99 -3.85
CA ALA A 3 3.43 -12.89 -3.16
C ALA A 3 3.49 -13.12 -1.64
N PHE A 4 3.71 -12.06 -0.84
CA PHE A 4 3.81 -12.16 0.63
C PHE A 4 2.61 -12.88 1.27
N LYS A 5 1.41 -12.69 0.70
CA LYS A 5 0.17 -13.36 1.10
C LYS A 5 -0.28 -14.44 0.09
N GLY A 6 0.43 -14.63 -1.02
CA GLY A 6 0.01 -15.52 -2.12
C GLY A 6 -0.99 -14.90 -3.11
N TYR A 7 -1.50 -13.69 -2.84
CA TYR A 7 -2.42 -12.92 -3.69
C TYR A 7 -2.23 -11.40 -3.45
N ILE A 8 -2.85 -10.56 -4.28
CA ILE A 8 -2.89 -9.10 -4.08
C ILE A 8 -4.12 -8.78 -3.21
N PRO A 9 -3.96 -8.21 -2.00
CA PRO A 9 -5.09 -7.88 -1.14
C PRO A 9 -6.05 -6.90 -1.82
N GLY A 10 -7.35 -7.21 -1.76
CA GLY A 10 -8.39 -6.27 -2.20
C GLY A 10 -8.54 -5.12 -1.21
N TRP A 11 -8.96 -3.95 -1.71
CA TRP A 11 -9.33 -2.81 -0.87
C TRP A 11 -10.42 -3.21 0.15
N GLY A 12 -10.29 -2.75 1.40
CA GLY A 12 -11.25 -3.06 2.48
C GLY A 12 -11.08 -4.47 3.10
N SER A 13 -10.18 -5.31 2.59
CA SER A 13 -9.85 -6.58 3.24
C SER A 13 -9.07 -6.38 4.55
N ARG A 14 -9.13 -7.37 5.45
CA ARG A 14 -8.29 -7.38 6.67
C ARG A 14 -6.81 -7.21 6.34
N ASP A 15 -6.33 -7.89 5.30
CA ASP A 15 -4.93 -7.84 4.87
C ASP A 15 -4.53 -6.45 4.35
N TYR A 16 -5.44 -5.69 3.73
CA TYR A 16 -5.19 -4.30 3.36
C TYR A 16 -4.93 -3.43 4.61
N PHE A 17 -5.70 -3.60 5.67
CA PHE A 17 -5.53 -2.84 6.92
C PHE A 17 -4.27 -3.24 7.71
N GLU A 18 -3.67 -4.39 7.43
CA GLU A 18 -2.33 -4.73 7.93
C GLU A 18 -1.22 -3.95 7.20
N LEU A 19 -1.44 -3.65 5.92
CA LEU A 19 -0.50 -2.91 5.08
C LEU A 19 -0.59 -1.39 5.29
N VAL A 20 -1.80 -0.85 5.40
CA VAL A 20 -2.06 0.59 5.49
C VAL A 20 -2.91 0.87 6.72
N ARG A 21 -2.35 1.59 7.70
CA ARG A 21 -3.06 1.92 8.95
C ARG A 21 -3.78 3.26 8.91
N ASN A 22 -3.31 4.18 8.09
CA ASN A 22 -3.84 5.54 7.98
C ASN A 22 -3.49 6.14 6.61
N GLU A 23 -4.04 7.31 6.34
CA GLU A 23 -3.86 8.05 5.10
C GLU A 23 -2.39 8.42 4.83
N ALA A 24 -1.61 8.74 5.87
CA ALA A 24 -0.19 9.04 5.71
C ALA A 24 0.59 7.80 5.24
N GLU A 25 0.34 6.63 5.83
CA GLU A 25 0.93 5.37 5.35
C GLU A 25 0.49 5.03 3.92
N LEU A 26 -0.76 5.35 3.54
CA LEU A 26 -1.24 5.16 2.17
C LEU A 26 -0.45 6.04 1.19
N ARG A 27 -0.29 7.34 1.50
CA ARG A 27 0.47 8.27 0.68
C ARG A 27 1.93 7.83 0.55
N GLU A 28 2.57 7.46 1.66
CA GLU A 28 3.93 6.92 1.63
C GLU A 28 3.99 5.69 0.73
N TRP A 29 3.06 4.75 0.87
CA TRP A 29 3.08 3.51 0.08
C TRP A 29 2.91 3.76 -1.42
N ILE A 30 2.05 4.71 -1.82
CA ILE A 30 1.89 5.12 -3.23
C ILE A 30 3.18 5.78 -3.76
N LEU A 31 3.74 6.73 -3.02
CA LEU A 31 4.88 7.51 -3.47
C LEU A 31 6.19 6.72 -3.47
N GLU A 32 6.35 5.78 -2.54
CA GLU A 32 7.61 5.09 -2.27
C GLU A 32 7.61 3.61 -2.63
N GLY A 33 6.43 3.03 -2.88
CA GLY A 33 6.25 1.58 -2.95
C GLY A 33 6.33 0.87 -1.60
N ILE A 34 6.65 1.57 -0.51
CA ILE A 34 6.77 1.03 0.85
C ILE A 34 6.56 2.12 1.91
N SER A 35 5.74 1.85 2.93
CA SER A 35 5.60 2.77 4.08
C SER A 35 6.84 2.76 4.96
N LYS A 36 7.08 3.85 5.67
CA LYS A 36 8.21 3.98 6.61
C LYS A 36 8.21 2.87 7.65
N ARG A 37 7.04 2.53 8.20
CA ARG A 37 6.86 1.44 9.18
C ARG A 37 7.41 0.10 8.69
N PHE A 38 7.21 -0.23 7.42
CA PHE A 38 7.74 -1.47 6.85
C PHE A 38 9.19 -1.34 6.42
N ARG A 39 9.60 -0.17 5.91
CA ARG A 39 11.00 0.11 5.55
C ARG A 39 11.92 -0.04 6.76
N ASP A 40 11.50 0.45 7.92
CA ASP A 40 12.27 0.46 9.16
C ASP A 40 12.15 -0.86 9.96
N ASN A 41 11.39 -1.83 9.46
CA ASN A 41 11.24 -3.15 10.07
C ASN A 41 12.04 -4.21 9.27
N PRO A 42 13.17 -4.72 9.80
CA PRO A 42 14.04 -5.67 9.09
C PRO A 42 13.33 -6.96 8.66
N LEU A 43 12.42 -7.47 9.50
CA LEU A 43 11.66 -8.68 9.19
C LEU A 43 10.69 -8.41 8.03
N ALA A 44 9.96 -7.28 8.07
CA ALA A 44 9.07 -6.91 6.98
C ALA A 44 9.82 -6.69 5.66
N ARG A 45 10.97 -5.99 5.71
CA ARG A 45 11.87 -5.81 4.55
C ARG A 45 12.29 -7.14 3.94
N HIS A 46 12.70 -8.11 4.75
CA HIS A 46 13.11 -9.43 4.26
C HIS A 46 12.00 -10.10 3.42
N PHE A 47 10.75 -9.97 3.82
CA PHE A 47 9.62 -10.53 3.08
C PHE A 47 9.22 -9.70 1.86
N LEU A 48 9.15 -8.39 1.98
CA LEU A 48 8.77 -7.48 0.88
C LEU A 48 9.81 -7.51 -0.26
N ASP A 49 11.09 -7.53 0.07
CA ASP A 49 12.18 -7.60 -0.92
C ASP A 49 12.15 -8.92 -1.71
N ARG A 50 11.55 -9.98 -1.17
CA ARG A 50 11.41 -11.30 -1.81
C ARG A 50 10.08 -11.48 -2.56
N GLN A 51 9.21 -10.46 -2.57
CA GLN A 51 8.00 -10.51 -3.37
C GLN A 51 8.33 -10.39 -4.87
N THR A 52 7.70 -11.24 -5.68
CA THR A 52 7.72 -11.21 -7.15
C THR A 52 6.98 -9.99 -7.68
N ILE A 53 5.84 -9.64 -7.07
CA ILE A 53 5.09 -8.42 -7.40
C ILE A 53 5.36 -7.42 -6.29
N ARG A 54 6.05 -6.32 -6.64
CA ARG A 54 6.36 -5.21 -5.73
C ARG A 54 5.49 -4.01 -6.09
N MET A 55 5.14 -3.22 -5.10
CA MET A 55 4.49 -1.94 -5.34
C MET A 55 5.52 -0.97 -5.97
N PRO A 56 5.26 -0.41 -7.15
CA PRO A 56 6.11 0.64 -7.73
C PRO A 56 6.04 1.93 -6.91
N ALA A 57 7.12 2.70 -6.93
CA ALA A 57 7.13 4.05 -6.40
C ALA A 57 6.62 5.03 -7.48
N TYR A 58 5.58 5.80 -7.17
CA TYR A 58 5.00 6.78 -8.10
C TYR A 58 5.47 8.22 -7.85
N ARG A 59 6.43 8.45 -6.95
CA ARG A 59 7.02 9.78 -6.81
C ARG A 59 7.58 10.28 -8.14
N GLY A 60 7.20 11.51 -8.51
CA GLY A 60 7.62 12.13 -9.76
C GLY A 60 6.79 11.70 -10.98
N HIS A 61 5.84 10.78 -10.80
CA HIS A 61 4.89 10.34 -11.83
C HIS A 61 3.46 10.83 -11.58
N LEU A 62 3.21 11.42 -10.42
CA LEU A 62 1.90 11.95 -10.02
C LEU A 62 2.02 13.42 -9.63
N SER A 63 1.02 14.21 -10.00
CA SER A 63 0.80 15.52 -9.40
C SER A 63 0.28 15.37 -7.95
N PRO A 64 0.35 16.43 -7.12
CA PRO A 64 -0.28 16.43 -5.81
C PRO A 64 -1.78 16.14 -5.85
N GLU A 65 -2.47 16.68 -6.85
CA GLU A 65 -3.92 16.49 -7.03
C GLU A 65 -4.26 15.04 -7.40
N GLU A 66 -3.49 14.41 -8.31
CA GLU A 66 -3.68 13.00 -8.65
C GLU A 66 -3.45 12.06 -7.45
N LEU A 67 -2.48 12.40 -6.59
CA LEU A 67 -2.27 11.66 -5.35
C LEU A 67 -3.48 11.76 -4.41
N ASP A 68 -4.04 12.96 -4.26
CA ASP A 68 -5.22 13.18 -3.42
C ASP A 68 -6.45 12.45 -3.96
N ASP A 69 -6.67 12.47 -5.28
CA ASP A 69 -7.74 11.71 -5.95
C ASP A 69 -7.60 10.20 -5.72
N LEU A 70 -6.39 9.66 -5.85
CA LEU A 70 -6.12 8.24 -5.58
C LEU A 70 -6.40 7.87 -4.12
N VAL A 71 -5.95 8.71 -3.17
CA VAL A 71 -6.20 8.51 -1.74
C VAL A 71 -7.70 8.52 -1.44
N ALA A 72 -8.44 9.49 -1.99
CA ALA A 72 -9.88 9.59 -1.84
C ALA A 72 -10.59 8.35 -2.41
N TYR A 73 -10.24 7.95 -3.63
CA TYR A 73 -10.80 6.77 -4.29
C TYR A 73 -10.57 5.47 -3.49
N ILE A 74 -9.33 5.24 -3.05
CA ILE A 74 -8.97 4.02 -2.30
C ILE A 74 -9.68 4.02 -0.94
N THR A 75 -9.71 5.15 -0.24
CA THR A 75 -10.34 5.26 1.08
C THR A 75 -11.85 5.04 0.99
N TRP A 76 -12.50 5.66 -0.01
CA TRP A 76 -13.91 5.42 -0.30
C TRP A 76 -14.17 3.94 -0.60
N THR A 77 -13.36 3.34 -1.48
CA THR A 77 -13.50 1.92 -1.88
C THR A 77 -13.26 0.95 -0.73
N ALA A 78 -12.31 1.25 0.16
CA ALA A 78 -12.01 0.44 1.33
C ALA A 78 -13.08 0.58 2.43
N GLY A 79 -13.69 1.77 2.54
CA GLY A 79 -14.82 2.04 3.43
C GLY A 79 -16.11 1.38 2.95
N ALA A 80 -16.45 1.51 1.67
CA ALA A 80 -17.65 0.92 1.07
C ALA A 80 -17.68 -0.62 1.06
N ARG A 81 -16.57 -1.27 1.46
CA ARG A 81 -16.44 -2.73 1.60
C ARG A 81 -16.37 -3.20 3.05
N ARG A 82 -16.56 -2.29 4.02
CA ARG A 82 -16.66 -2.62 5.46
C ARG A 82 -18.10 -2.95 5.90
N ASP A 83 -19.05 -2.87 4.98
CA ASP A 83 -20.50 -3.10 5.15
C ASP A 83 -20.88 -4.49 4.63
#